data_AF-A0A183MRH9-F1
#
_entry.id   AF-A0A183MRH9-F1
#
_cell.length_a   1.000
_cell.length_b   1.000
_cell.length_c   1.000
_cell.angle_alpha   90.00
_cell.angle_beta   90.00
_cell.angle_gamma   90.00
#
_symmetry.space_group_name_H-M   'P 1'
#
loop_
_entity.id
_entity.type
_entity.pdbx_description
1 polymer ?
#
loop_
_entity_poly.entity_id
_entity_poly.type
_entity_poly.pdbx_seq_one_letter_code
_entity_poly.pdbx_strand_id
1 'polypeptide(L)'
;MESSDSQRLQTIANELFNLLTEQNLTSTGSYRPDNNVKLHMTLLNSKYRQEKSNRDASFQGFSPNTRTSFSITGILKIAGNFYFTENQSFQQICLCDRLSFDPSTQFYKCCCKLEFTTDGIHCSHMNKM
;
A
#
# COMPACT_ATOMS: atom_id res chain seq x y z
N MET A 1 10.39 14.71 17.19
CA MET A 1 11.05 13.42 17.49
C MET A 1 10.14 12.35 16.94
N GLU A 2 10.63 11.43 16.12
CA GLU A 2 9.77 10.33 15.63
C GLU A 2 9.34 9.45 16.79
N SER A 3 8.08 8.98 16.77
CA SER A 3 7.58 8.06 17.79
C SER A 3 8.31 6.73 17.73
N SER A 4 8.43 6.05 18.88
CA SER A 4 8.97 4.69 18.96
C SER A 4 8.24 3.71 18.03
N ASP A 5 6.94 3.90 17.85
CA ASP A 5 6.12 3.03 16.99
C ASP A 5 6.42 3.25 15.51
N SER A 6 6.68 4.50 15.11
CA SER A 6 7.15 4.82 13.75
C SER A 6 8.48 4.12 13.44
N GLN A 7 9.42 4.14 14.39
CA GLN A 7 10.72 3.49 14.23
C GLN A 7 10.56 1.96 14.11
N ARG A 8 9.74 1.36 14.98
CA ARG A 8 9.44 -0.08 14.92
C ARG A 8 8.83 -0.48 13.58
N LEU A 9 7.85 0.27 13.09
CA LEU A 9 7.22 -0.01 11.80
C LEU A 9 8.21 0.13 10.63
N GLN A 10 9.09 1.14 10.68
CA GLN A 10 10.15 1.32 9.68
C GLN A 10 11.15 0.15 9.69
N THR A 11 11.57 -0.32 10.87
CA THR A 11 12.42 -1.51 11.00
C THR A 11 11.76 -2.73 10.39
N ILE A 12 10.49 -3.03 10.75
CA ILE A 12 9.75 -4.16 10.19
C ILE A 12 9.69 -4.08 8.66
N ALA A 13 9.39 -2.91 8.10
CA ALA A 13 9.29 -2.73 6.66
C ALA A 13 10.61 -2.95 5.92
N ASN A 14 11.72 -2.45 6.48
CA ASN A 14 13.06 -2.63 5.90
C ASN A 14 13.50 -4.09 5.98
N GLU A 15 13.31 -4.77 7.11
CA GLU A 15 13.67 -6.18 7.28
C GLU A 15 12.86 -7.09 6.36
N LEU A 16 11.55 -6.87 6.24
CA LEU A 16 10.70 -7.61 5.29
C LEU A 16 11.16 -7.40 3.84
N PHE A 17 11.52 -6.17 3.49
CA PHE A 17 12.03 -5.87 2.16
C PHE A 17 13.32 -6.63 1.88
N ASN A 18 14.30 -6.57 2.79
CA ASN A 18 15.57 -7.28 2.66
C ASN A 18 15.36 -8.78 2.48
N LEU A 19 14.50 -9.39 3.31
CA LEU A 19 14.17 -10.81 3.20
C LEU A 19 13.56 -11.15 1.83
N LEU A 20 12.61 -10.35 1.33
CA LEU A 20 12.03 -10.57 0.00
C LEU A 20 13.07 -10.38 -1.12
N THR A 21 14.01 -9.44 -0.97
CA THR A 21 15.11 -9.23 -1.92
C THR A 21 16.07 -10.41 -1.94
N GLU A 22 16.46 -10.96 -0.78
CA GLU A 22 17.29 -12.17 -0.68
C GLU A 22 16.63 -13.37 -1.39
N GLN A 23 15.30 -13.44 -1.37
CA GLN A 23 14.53 -14.48 -2.07
C GLN A 23 14.22 -14.13 -3.54
N ASN A 24 14.75 -13.04 -4.09
CA ASN A 24 14.49 -12.54 -5.45
C ASN A 24 13.00 -12.26 -5.74
N LEU A 25 12.23 -11.88 -4.72
CA LEU A 25 10.79 -11.58 -4.81
C LEU A 25 10.48 -10.08 -4.98
N THR A 26 11.51 -9.25 -5.15
CA THR A 26 11.38 -7.81 -5.36
C THR A 26 11.81 -7.43 -6.78
N SER A 27 11.05 -6.57 -7.46
CA SER A 27 11.50 -5.96 -8.72
C SER A 27 12.57 -4.90 -8.44
N THR A 28 13.59 -4.86 -9.29
CA THR A 28 14.65 -3.85 -9.23
C THR A 28 14.08 -2.49 -9.63
N GLY A 29 13.83 -1.61 -8.65
CA GLY A 29 13.32 -0.26 -8.88
C GLY A 29 13.97 0.73 -7.94
N SER A 30 14.14 1.97 -8.39
CA SER A 30 14.91 3.01 -7.69
C SER A 30 14.51 3.14 -6.23
N TYR A 31 15.46 2.76 -5.37
CA TYR A 31 15.38 3.00 -3.95
C TYR A 31 15.51 4.49 -3.65
N ARG A 32 15.01 4.89 -2.49
CA ARG A 32 15.42 6.16 -1.93
C ARG A 32 16.95 6.16 -1.73
N PRO A 33 17.61 7.32 -1.81
CA PRO A 33 19.06 7.41 -1.60
C PRO A 33 19.54 6.85 -0.25
N ASP A 34 18.65 6.74 0.74
CA ASP A 34 18.92 6.21 2.07
C ASP A 34 18.65 4.71 2.23
N ASN A 35 18.31 4.00 1.14
CA ASN A 35 17.95 2.58 1.15
C ASN A 35 16.80 2.20 2.10
N ASN A 36 15.92 3.14 2.47
CA ASN A 36 14.74 2.87 3.30
C ASN A 36 13.45 2.74 2.51
N VAL A 37 12.57 1.82 2.94
CA VAL A 37 11.21 1.72 2.44
C VAL A 37 10.45 3.00 2.79
N LYS A 38 9.81 3.64 1.79
CA LYS A 38 8.95 4.81 2.03
C LYS A 38 7.57 4.39 2.53
N LEU A 39 7.40 4.38 3.86
CA LEU A 39 6.08 4.19 4.48
C LEU A 39 5.14 5.36 4.17
N HIS A 40 3.93 5.04 3.74
CA HIS A 40 2.85 6.01 3.49
C HIS A 40 1.49 5.29 3.42
N MET A 41 0.42 6.01 3.74
CA MET A 41 -0.95 5.58 3.46
C MET A 41 -1.45 6.29 2.20
N THR A 42 -1.88 5.54 1.20
CA THR A 42 -2.40 6.12 -0.05
C THR A 42 -3.89 6.39 0.09
N LEU A 43 -4.30 7.66 0.01
CA LEU A 43 -5.71 8.06 -0.02
C LEU A 43 -6.27 8.16 -1.45
N LEU A 44 -5.45 8.61 -2.40
CA LEU A 44 -5.86 8.82 -3.78
C LEU A 44 -4.70 8.52 -4.73
N ASN A 45 -5.00 7.82 -5.81
CA ASN A 45 -4.10 7.68 -6.96
C ASN A 45 -4.84 8.15 -8.23
N SER A 46 -4.49 9.36 -8.69
CA SER A 46 -5.15 10.01 -9.83
C SER A 46 -4.94 9.29 -11.16
N LYS A 47 -3.97 8.37 -11.27
CA LYS A 47 -3.74 7.59 -12.49
C LYS A 47 -4.90 6.63 -12.80
N TYR A 48 -5.54 6.05 -11.78
CA TYR A 48 -6.61 5.05 -11.96
C TYR A 48 -7.91 5.62 -12.55
N ARG A 49 -8.12 6.95 -12.50
CA ARG A 49 -9.35 7.58 -13.00
C ARG A 49 -9.46 7.59 -14.52
N GLN A 50 -8.34 7.42 -15.24
CA GLN A 50 -8.33 7.44 -16.71
C GLN A 50 -8.67 6.08 -17.35
N GLU A 51 -8.45 4.97 -16.66
CA GLU A 51 -8.71 3.63 -17.23
C GLU A 51 -10.21 3.33 -17.40
N LYS A 52 -11.08 3.87 -16.54
CA LYS A 52 -12.54 3.74 -16.70
C LYS A 52 -13.12 4.64 -17.80
N SER A 53 -12.42 5.70 -18.22
CA SER A 53 -12.90 6.64 -19.24
C SER A 53 -12.56 6.20 -20.68
N ASN A 54 -11.66 5.23 -20.86
CA ASN A 54 -11.13 4.84 -22.17
C ASN A 54 -11.71 3.53 -22.71
N ARG A 55 -12.80 2.98 -22.14
CA ARG A 55 -13.42 1.75 -22.66
C ARG A 55 -14.06 1.89 -24.05
N ASP A 56 -14.22 3.12 -24.56
CA ASP A 56 -14.79 3.39 -25.88
C ASP A 56 -13.79 3.94 -26.92
N ALA A 57 -12.49 4.01 -26.61
CA ALA A 57 -11.50 4.49 -27.57
C ALA A 57 -10.82 3.32 -28.27
N SER A 58 -11.25 3.06 -29.51
CA SER A 58 -10.67 2.11 -30.45
C SER A 58 -9.14 2.18 -30.52
N PHE A 59 -8.51 1.02 -30.57
CA PHE A 59 -7.09 0.75 -30.78
C PHE A 59 -6.39 1.67 -31.81
N GLN A 60 -5.85 2.81 -31.37
CA GLN A 60 -4.79 3.54 -32.07
C GLN A 60 -3.90 4.23 -31.04
N GLY A 61 -2.64 3.78 -30.93
CA GLY A 61 -1.50 4.48 -30.34
C GLY A 61 -1.69 5.08 -28.94
N PHE A 62 -1.01 4.54 -27.93
CA PHE A 62 -0.93 5.13 -26.59
C PHE A 62 -0.30 6.53 -26.62
N SER A 63 -1.11 7.56 -26.88
CA SER A 63 -0.77 8.93 -26.54
C SER A 63 -0.95 9.11 -25.03
N PRO A 64 0.04 9.60 -24.27
CA PRO A 64 -0.14 9.91 -22.87
C PRO A 64 -1.24 10.97 -22.75
N ASN A 65 -2.44 10.55 -22.32
CA ASN A 65 -3.56 11.46 -22.12
C ASN A 65 -3.09 12.67 -21.30
N THR A 66 -3.33 13.87 -21.83
CA THR A 66 -2.98 15.15 -21.22
C THR A 66 -3.56 15.20 -19.81
N ARG A 67 -2.67 15.16 -18.81
CA ARG A 67 -3.07 15.19 -17.41
C ARG A 67 -3.46 16.61 -17.06
N THR A 68 -4.70 16.79 -16.60
CA THR A 68 -5.09 18.05 -15.96
C THR A 68 -4.52 18.08 -14.55
N SER A 69 -3.72 19.09 -14.26
CA SER A 69 -3.30 19.39 -12.91
C SER A 69 -4.52 19.83 -12.08
N PHE A 70 -4.55 19.42 -10.82
CA PHE A 70 -5.57 19.87 -9.88
C PHE A 70 -4.91 20.15 -8.53
N SER A 71 -5.47 21.11 -7.79
CA SER A 71 -4.98 21.46 -6.45
C SER A 71 -5.78 20.74 -5.38
N ILE A 72 -5.08 20.08 -4.46
CA ILE A 72 -5.66 19.50 -3.24
C ILE A 72 -5.55 20.43 -2.03
N THR A 73 -5.01 21.64 -2.19
CA THR A 73 -4.75 22.56 -1.08
C THR A 73 -6.01 22.89 -0.29
N GLY A 74 -7.17 23.01 -0.94
CA GLY A 74 -8.45 23.21 -0.25
C GLY A 74 -8.80 22.05 0.69
N ILE A 75 -8.59 20.80 0.22
CA ILE A 75 -8.83 19.59 1.01
C ILE A 75 -7.83 19.50 2.18
N LEU A 76 -6.54 19.72 1.91
CA LEU A 76 -5.50 19.66 2.94
C LEU A 76 -5.63 20.76 4.00
N LYS A 77 -6.13 21.95 3.63
CA LYS A 77 -6.43 23.02 4.59
C LYS A 77 -7.51 22.63 5.59
N ILE A 78 -8.49 21.83 5.17
CA ILE A 78 -9.55 21.29 6.03
C ILE A 78 -9.02 20.11 6.84
N ALA A 79 -8.26 19.23 6.20
CA ALA A 79 -7.75 18.02 6.82
C ALA A 79 -6.61 18.28 7.83
N GLY A 80 -5.90 19.41 7.75
CA GLY A 80 -4.99 19.91 8.79
C GLY A 80 -4.04 18.87 9.43
N ASN A 81 -3.63 19.13 10.67
CA ASN A 81 -2.87 18.18 11.51
C ASN A 81 -3.80 17.09 12.10
N PHE A 82 -4.61 16.45 11.27
CA PHE A 82 -5.53 15.42 11.72
C PHE A 82 -4.77 14.10 11.94
N TYR A 83 -4.95 13.51 13.11
CA TYR A 83 -4.48 12.15 13.39
C TYR A 83 -5.50 11.16 12.81
N PHE A 84 -5.16 10.55 11.67
CA PHE A 84 -6.03 9.55 11.03
C PHE A 84 -6.30 8.34 11.91
N THR A 85 -5.40 8.05 12.85
CA THR A 85 -5.49 6.94 13.79
C THR A 85 -4.92 7.37 15.13
N GLU A 86 -5.67 7.18 16.21
CA GLU A 86 -5.19 7.27 17.59
C GLU A 86 -5.42 5.91 18.27
N ASN A 87 -4.46 5.43 19.05
CA ASN A 87 -4.55 4.21 19.86
C ASN A 87 -4.84 2.90 19.09
N GLN A 88 -4.44 2.82 17.82
CA GLN A 88 -4.60 1.60 17.02
C GLN A 88 -3.35 0.72 17.11
N SER A 89 -3.53 -0.52 17.53
CA SER A 89 -2.47 -1.53 17.54
C SER A 89 -2.31 -2.15 16.15
N PHE A 90 -1.07 -2.33 15.71
CA PHE A 90 -0.75 -3.11 14.53
C PHE A 90 -0.98 -4.61 14.80
N GLN A 91 -2.06 -5.17 14.25
CA GLN A 91 -2.52 -6.53 14.59
C GLN A 91 -2.18 -7.59 13.56
N GLN A 92 -1.92 -7.22 12.30
CA GLN A 92 -1.65 -8.21 11.26
C GLN A 92 -0.81 -7.66 10.10
N ILE A 93 -0.07 -8.56 9.45
CA ILE A 93 0.55 -8.35 8.13
C ILE A 93 -0.11 -9.32 7.15
N CYS A 94 -0.59 -8.82 6.02
CA CYS A 94 -1.21 -9.63 4.97
C CYS A 94 -0.35 -9.65 3.72
N LEU A 95 -0.16 -10.82 3.13
CA LEU A 95 0.30 -10.97 1.76
C LEU A 95 -0.92 -11.02 0.85
N CYS A 96 -1.06 -10.05 -0.04
CA CYS A 96 -2.23 -9.89 -0.88
C CYS A 96 -1.91 -9.98 -2.37
N ASP A 97 -2.86 -10.48 -3.15
CA ASP A 97 -2.87 -10.30 -4.61
C ASP A 97 -3.39 -8.89 -4.92
N ARG A 98 -2.57 -8.10 -5.61
CA ARG A 98 -2.88 -6.71 -5.98
C ARG A 98 -3.96 -6.60 -7.06
N LEU A 99 -4.18 -7.65 -7.86
CA LEU A 99 -5.11 -7.62 -9.00
C LEU A 99 -6.50 -8.19 -8.68
N SER A 100 -6.64 -8.81 -7.50
CA SER A 100 -7.85 -9.47 -7.06
C SER A 100 -8.38 -8.84 -5.77
N PHE A 101 -9.70 -8.87 -5.60
CA PHE A 101 -10.37 -8.33 -4.43
C PHE A 101 -11.34 -9.35 -3.84
N ASP A 102 -11.52 -9.31 -2.53
CA ASP A 102 -12.60 -10.01 -1.85
C ASP A 102 -13.91 -9.24 -2.07
N PRO A 103 -14.95 -9.84 -2.67
CA PRO A 103 -16.19 -9.13 -2.97
C PRO A 103 -16.98 -8.71 -1.73
N SER A 104 -16.79 -9.39 -0.59
CA SER A 104 -17.48 -9.09 0.67
C SER A 104 -16.87 -7.90 1.42
N THR A 105 -15.54 -7.78 1.43
CA THR A 105 -14.83 -6.73 2.16
C THR A 105 -14.34 -5.59 1.27
N GLN A 106 -14.32 -5.80 -0.05
CA GLN A 106 -13.68 -4.91 -1.04
C GLN A 106 -12.17 -4.69 -0.80
N PHE A 107 -11.57 -5.50 0.08
CA PHE A 107 -10.13 -5.50 0.33
C PHE A 107 -9.40 -6.37 -0.71
N TYR A 108 -8.08 -6.19 -0.85
CA TYR A 108 -7.28 -7.06 -1.70
C TYR A 108 -7.41 -8.53 -1.26
N LYS A 109 -7.46 -9.46 -2.22
CA LYS A 109 -7.55 -10.89 -1.91
C LYS A 109 -6.30 -11.31 -1.11
N CYS A 110 -6.50 -11.72 0.13
CA CYS A 110 -5.44 -12.15 1.03
C CYS A 110 -5.03 -13.60 0.73
N CYS A 111 -3.74 -13.85 0.51
CA CYS A 111 -3.17 -15.17 0.30
C CYS A 111 -2.78 -15.84 1.62
N CYS A 112 -2.10 -15.08 2.48
CA CYS A 112 -1.75 -15.50 3.83
C CYS A 112 -1.61 -14.27 4.72
N LYS A 113 -1.71 -14.47 6.03
CA LYS A 113 -1.54 -13.41 7.02
C LYS A 113 -0.76 -13.88 8.23
N LEU A 114 -0.02 -12.95 8.82
CA LEU A 114 0.58 -13.04 10.15
C LEU A 114 -0.29 -12.22 11.10
N GLU A 115 -0.71 -12.82 12.21
CA GLU A 115 -1.53 -12.19 13.24
C GLU A 115 -0.72 -12.06 14.53
N PHE A 116 -0.66 -10.84 15.06
CA PHE A 116 0.00 -10.52 16.33
C PHE A 116 -1.05 -10.61 17.45
N THR A 117 -0.91 -11.61 18.30
CA THR A 117 -1.79 -11.84 19.45
C THR A 117 -1.01 -11.73 20.76
N THR A 118 -1.70 -11.73 21.89
CA THR A 118 -1.06 -11.78 23.21
C THR A 118 -0.20 -13.03 23.41
N ASP A 119 -0.54 -14.12 22.72
CA ASP A 119 0.06 -15.44 22.91
C ASP A 119 1.18 -15.71 21.88
N GLY A 120 1.44 -14.77 20.97
CA GLY A 120 2.49 -14.84 19.97
C GLY A 120 2.03 -14.45 18.56
N ILE A 121 2.82 -14.87 17.57
CA ILE A 121 2.57 -14.62 16.14
C ILE A 121 2.00 -15.89 15.52
N HIS A 122 0.81 -15.80 14.93
CA HIS A 122 0.15 -16.90 14.22
C HIS A 122 0.18 -16.67 12.71
N CYS A 123 0.54 -17.71 11.96
CA CYS A 123 0.48 -17.69 10.50
C CYS A 123 -0.71 -18.49 10.02
N SER A 124 -1.57 -17.89 9.20
CA SER A 124 -2.69 -18.57 8.56
C SER A 124 -2.63 -18.44 7.03
N HIS A 125 -2.86 -19.56 6.35
CA HIS A 125 -2.98 -19.63 4.90
C HIS A 125 -4.46 -19.54 4.53
N MET A 126 -4.81 -18.65 3.61
CA MET A 126 -6.17 -18.59 3.09
C MET A 126 -6.30 -19.65 2.01
N ASN A 127 -7.22 -20.60 2.20
CA ASN A 127 -7.47 -21.64 1.21
C ASN A 127 -7.83 -21.01 -0.14
N LYS A 128 -7.24 -21.52 -1.22
CA LYS A 128 -7.69 -21.19 -2.58
C LYS A 128 -9.13 -21.70 -2.71
N MET A 129 -10.11 -20.79 -2.71
CA MET A 129 -11.38 -21.02 -3.38
C MET A 129 -11.17 -20.88 -4.88
#